data_AF-A0A6I5CKS1-F1
#
_entry.id   AF-A0A6I5CKS1-F1
#
_cell.length_a   1.000
_cell.length_b   1.000
_cell.length_c   1.000
_cell.angle_alpha   90.00
_cell.angle_beta   90.00
_cell.angle_gamma   90.00
#
_symmetry.space_group_name_H-M   'P 1'
#
loop_
_entity.id
_entity.type
_entity.pdbx_description
1 polymer ?
#
loop_
_entity_poly.entity_id
_entity_poly.type
_entity_poly.pdbx_seq_one_letter_code
_entity_poly.pdbx_strand_id
1 'polypeptide(L)'
;MAEAQNSPQSATPLGQGAPPPVGSTTAGQIAVAAESTVATRMSAPPSFDVADFPVPHGREEEWRFTPLERLRGLHDGTATATGGGVKVDVQAPEGVSVESVGRDDARLGRAGTPVDRVAAQAYSAFETAS
;
A
#
# COMPACT_ATOMS: atom_id res chain seq x y z
N MET A 1 61.10 27.14 -38.80
CA MET A 1 61.39 28.57 -38.64
C MET A 1 60.41 29.33 -39.52
N ALA A 2 59.79 30.37 -38.95
CA ALA A 2 58.85 31.33 -39.56
C ALA A 2 57.47 30.72 -39.97
N GLU A 3 56.31 31.38 -39.84
CA GLU A 3 56.00 32.82 -39.92
C GLU A 3 54.81 33.23 -39.01
N ALA A 4 54.76 34.52 -38.66
CA ALA A 4 53.63 35.24 -38.03
C ALA A 4 52.47 35.41 -39.06
N GLN A 5 51.27 35.96 -38.83
CA GLN A 5 50.66 37.04 -38.03
C GLN A 5 49.15 36.67 -37.87
N ASN A 6 48.32 37.22 -36.97
CA ASN A 6 47.80 38.59 -37.01
C ASN A 6 46.86 38.90 -35.81
N SER A 7 46.79 40.19 -35.52
CA SER A 7 46.34 40.95 -34.34
C SER A 7 44.81 41.01 -34.05
N PRO A 8 44.37 41.68 -32.95
CA PRO A 8 43.08 41.49 -32.27
C PRO A 8 42.01 42.51 -32.68
N GLN A 9 40.72 42.22 -32.43
CA GLN A 9 39.69 43.27 -32.33
C GLN A 9 38.66 43.00 -31.23
N SER A 10 38.46 44.05 -30.43
CA SER A 10 37.54 44.23 -29.32
C SER A 10 36.07 44.27 -29.76
N ALA A 11 35.15 43.85 -28.88
CA ALA A 11 34.04 44.67 -28.34
C ALA A 11 32.89 43.79 -27.84
N THR A 12 32.59 43.89 -26.54
CA THR A 12 31.29 43.53 -25.95
C THR A 12 30.28 44.63 -26.31
N PRO A 13 28.98 44.31 -26.41
CA PRO A 13 28.13 44.72 -25.30
C PRO A 13 27.12 43.66 -24.86
N LEU A 14 26.78 43.72 -23.58
CA LEU A 14 25.70 43.00 -22.93
C LEU A 14 24.35 43.48 -23.49
N GLY A 15 23.56 42.55 -24.04
CA GLY A 15 22.19 42.76 -24.50
C GLY A 15 21.22 41.86 -23.75
N GLN A 16 20.29 42.49 -23.05
CA GLN A 16 19.38 41.95 -22.04
C GLN A 16 18.41 40.85 -22.53
N GLY A 17 18.22 39.83 -21.68
CA GLY A 17 16.98 39.10 -21.38
C GLY A 17 15.99 38.74 -22.50
N ALA A 18 16.00 37.47 -22.93
CA ALA A 18 14.85 36.84 -23.59
C ALA A 18 14.19 35.83 -22.64
N PRO A 19 12.85 35.82 -22.49
CA PRO A 19 12.15 34.87 -21.61
C PRO A 19 12.23 33.44 -22.18
N PRO A 20 12.18 32.39 -21.34
CA PRO A 20 12.17 31.02 -21.82
C PRO A 20 10.90 30.76 -22.67
N PRO A 21 10.99 29.93 -23.72
CA PRO A 21 9.85 29.64 -24.59
C PRO A 21 8.72 28.95 -23.81
N VAL A 22 7.53 29.54 -23.88
CA VAL A 22 6.27 28.94 -23.41
C VAL A 22 5.71 28.09 -24.55
N GLY A 23 5.63 26.77 -24.32
CA GLY A 23 4.98 25.84 -25.24
C GLY A 23 5.61 24.46 -25.20
N SER A 24 4.80 23.45 -24.90
CA SER A 24 5.20 22.03 -24.99
C SER A 24 5.35 21.67 -26.46
N THR A 25 6.59 21.57 -26.94
CA THR A 25 6.85 20.92 -28.23
C THR A 25 7.13 19.45 -27.93
N THR A 26 6.29 18.57 -28.49
CA THR A 26 6.53 17.13 -28.52
C THR A 26 7.72 16.84 -29.43
N ALA A 27 8.92 17.17 -28.94
CA ALA A 27 10.21 16.86 -29.56
C ALA A 27 11.25 16.52 -28.48
N GLY A 28 10.78 16.02 -27.33
CA GLY A 28 11.60 15.41 -26.30
C GLY A 28 11.58 13.90 -26.47
N GLN A 29 12.76 13.29 -26.44
CA GLN A 29 12.93 11.84 -26.47
C GLN A 29 12.12 11.26 -25.30
N ILE A 30 11.19 10.35 -25.59
CA ILE A 30 10.53 9.56 -24.56
C ILE A 30 11.58 8.67 -23.91
N ALA A 31 12.17 9.15 -22.81
CA ALA A 31 12.80 8.26 -21.87
C ALA A 31 11.68 7.36 -21.34
N VAL A 32 11.62 6.12 -21.85
CA VAL A 32 10.94 5.05 -21.13
C VAL A 32 11.64 5.01 -19.79
N ALA A 33 10.94 5.48 -18.75
CA ALA A 33 11.43 5.39 -17.39
C ALA A 33 11.89 3.94 -17.20
N ALA A 34 13.18 3.78 -16.88
CA ALA A 34 13.69 2.54 -16.35
C ALA A 34 12.69 2.03 -15.31
N GLU A 35 12.40 0.73 -15.37
CA GLU A 35 11.48 0.00 -14.50
C GLU A 35 11.36 0.69 -13.14
N SER A 36 10.18 1.23 -12.86
CA SER A 36 9.95 2.05 -11.68
C SER A 36 10.25 1.22 -10.43
N THR A 37 11.45 1.36 -9.87
CA THR A 37 11.81 0.85 -8.55
C THR A 37 11.24 1.72 -7.43
N VAL A 38 10.29 2.62 -7.75
CA VAL A 38 9.43 3.23 -6.73
C VAL A 38 8.82 2.07 -5.98
N ALA A 39 9.21 1.95 -4.71
CA ALA A 39 8.61 1.02 -3.78
C ALA A 39 7.10 1.34 -3.74
N THR A 40 6.33 0.66 -4.58
CA THR A 40 4.88 0.62 -4.53
C THR A 40 4.56 0.08 -3.15
N ARG A 41 4.21 0.99 -2.23
CA ARG A 41 3.70 0.73 -0.89
C ARG A 41 4.50 -0.31 -0.10
N MET A 42 5.38 0.15 0.81
CA MET A 42 6.00 -0.73 1.81
C MET A 42 4.93 -1.22 2.81
N SER A 43 4.12 -2.18 2.39
CA SER A 43 3.24 -2.94 3.27
C SER A 43 4.04 -4.02 3.96
N ALA A 44 3.72 -4.32 5.21
CA ALA A 44 4.30 -5.47 5.89
C ALA A 44 4.01 -6.75 5.08
N PRO A 45 4.93 -7.73 5.05
CA PRO A 45 4.65 -9.02 4.44
C PRO A 45 3.38 -9.64 5.05
N PRO A 46 2.53 -10.31 4.26
CA PRO A 46 1.36 -10.98 4.78
C PRO A 46 1.75 -12.02 5.84
N SER A 47 1.02 -12.05 6.96
CA SER A 47 1.24 -13.00 8.05
C SER A 47 -0.04 -13.29 8.81
N PHE A 48 -0.10 -14.46 9.47
CA PHE A 48 -1.15 -14.80 10.42
C PHE A 48 -0.83 -14.35 11.84
N ASP A 49 0.44 -14.03 12.15
CA ASP A 49 0.84 -13.55 13.46
C ASP A 49 0.51 -12.06 13.60
N VAL A 50 -0.26 -11.72 14.63
CA VAL A 50 -0.62 -10.34 14.96
C VAL A 50 0.63 -9.52 15.33
N ALA A 51 1.66 -10.16 15.88
CA ALA A 51 2.91 -9.51 16.28
C ALA A 51 3.78 -9.07 15.09
N ASP A 52 3.56 -9.63 13.89
CA ASP A 52 4.25 -9.20 12.67
C ASP A 52 3.77 -7.83 12.16
N PHE A 53 2.67 -7.33 12.71
CA PHE A 53 2.10 -6.03 12.37
C PHE A 53 2.16 -5.05 13.56
N PRO A 54 2.70 -3.83 13.37
CA PRO A 54 2.66 -2.81 14.39
C PRO A 54 1.22 -2.34 14.64
N VAL A 55 0.95 -1.85 15.87
CA VAL A 55 -0.33 -1.22 16.19
C VAL A 55 -0.45 0.08 15.37
N PRO A 56 -1.50 0.26 14.55
CA PRO A 56 -1.64 1.47 13.77
C PRO A 56 -2.01 2.66 14.67
N HIS A 57 -1.53 3.85 14.31
CA HIS A 57 -1.81 5.10 15.02
C HIS A 57 -2.62 6.11 14.18
N GLY A 58 -2.98 5.76 12.95
CA GLY A 58 -3.81 6.57 12.06
C GLY A 58 -3.03 7.61 11.27
N ARG A 59 -1.70 7.64 11.42
CA ARG A 59 -0.81 8.51 10.63
C ARG A 59 -0.21 7.78 9.43
N GLU A 60 -0.25 6.46 9.47
CA GLU A 60 0.17 5.57 8.39
C GLU A 60 -0.76 5.75 7.19
N GLU A 61 -0.23 5.63 5.98
CA GLU A 61 -1.00 5.86 4.75
C GLU A 61 -2.22 4.93 4.64
N GLU A 62 -2.06 3.68 5.07
CA GLU A 62 -3.11 2.66 5.11
C GLU A 62 -4.26 3.03 6.06
N TRP A 63 -3.97 3.81 7.11
CA TRP A 63 -4.89 4.07 8.21
C TRP A 63 -5.33 5.54 8.31
N ARG A 64 -4.80 6.45 7.49
CA ARG A 64 -5.07 7.91 7.55
C ARG A 64 -6.55 8.31 7.39
N PHE A 65 -7.37 7.41 6.84
CA PHE A 65 -8.81 7.60 6.68
C PHE A 65 -9.64 6.67 7.56
N THR A 66 -8.99 5.83 8.37
CA THR A 66 -9.65 4.91 9.28
C THR A 66 -9.70 5.54 10.68
N PRO A 67 -10.89 5.92 11.18
CA PRO A 67 -11.03 6.45 12.52
C PRO A 67 -10.83 5.33 13.56
N LEU A 68 -9.57 5.11 13.98
CA LEU A 68 -9.17 3.98 14.84
C LEU A 68 -9.94 3.92 16.16
N GLU A 69 -10.31 5.07 16.73
CA GLU A 69 -11.13 5.13 17.95
C GLU A 69 -12.48 4.40 17.80
N ARG A 70 -13.04 4.36 16.58
CA ARG A 70 -14.31 3.66 16.30
C ARG A 70 -14.16 2.14 16.27
N LEU A 71 -12.93 1.63 16.18
CA LEU A 71 -12.64 0.20 16.16
C LEU A 71 -12.67 -0.45 17.55
N ARG A 72 -12.83 0.33 18.64
CA ARG A 72 -13.03 -0.18 20.01
C ARG A 72 -12.01 -1.25 20.44
N GLY A 73 -10.73 -1.02 20.15
CA GLY A 73 -9.65 -1.93 20.52
C GLY A 73 -9.36 -3.06 19.53
N LEU A 74 -10.03 -3.10 18.37
CA LEU A 74 -9.78 -4.14 17.36
C LEU A 74 -8.39 -3.99 16.72
N HIS A 75 -7.79 -2.80 16.76
CA HIS A 75 -6.48 -2.53 16.17
C HIS A 75 -5.32 -2.76 17.16
N ASP A 76 -5.57 -2.72 18.47
CA ASP A 76 -4.54 -2.82 19.51
C ASP A 76 -4.59 -4.15 20.31
N GLY A 77 -5.63 -4.96 20.13
CA GLY A 77 -5.79 -6.24 20.83
C GLY A 77 -6.68 -6.17 22.07
N THR A 78 -7.22 -5.00 22.41
CA THR A 78 -8.04 -4.82 23.61
C THR A 78 -9.53 -5.07 23.38
N ALA A 79 -9.96 -5.25 22.13
CA ALA A 79 -11.33 -5.61 21.80
C ALA A 79 -11.74 -6.93 22.45
N THR A 80 -12.83 -6.90 23.22
CA THR A 80 -13.43 -8.09 23.81
C THR A 80 -14.66 -8.49 22.99
N ALA A 81 -14.74 -9.77 22.63
CA ALA A 81 -15.94 -10.34 22.01
C ALA A 81 -17.11 -10.22 22.98
N THR A 82 -18.06 -9.34 22.66
CA THR A 82 -19.17 -8.97 23.55
C THR A 82 -20.49 -9.64 23.18
N GLY A 83 -20.50 -10.59 22.24
CA GLY A 83 -21.67 -11.34 21.81
C GLY A 83 -21.33 -12.69 21.19
N GLY A 84 -22.34 -13.54 20.95
CA GLY A 84 -22.20 -14.88 20.37
C GLY A 84 -21.90 -14.92 18.86
N GLY A 85 -21.23 -13.88 18.32
CA GLY A 85 -20.94 -13.74 16.90
C GLY A 85 -22.13 -13.33 16.03
N VAL A 86 -21.91 -13.33 14.72
CA VAL A 86 -22.95 -13.11 13.72
C VAL A 86 -23.82 -14.37 13.64
N LYS A 87 -25.14 -14.21 13.69
CA LYS A 87 -26.06 -15.33 13.46
C LYS A 87 -26.15 -15.62 11.97
N VAL A 88 -25.81 -16.84 11.59
CA VAL A 88 -25.89 -17.33 10.20
C VAL A 88 -27.05 -18.33 10.13
N ASP A 89 -27.97 -18.09 9.19
CA ASP A 89 -29.06 -19.00 8.85
C ASP A 89 -28.94 -19.37 7.37
N VAL A 90 -28.90 -20.67 7.06
CA VAL A 90 -28.64 -21.16 5.69
C VAL A 90 -29.76 -22.11 5.27
N GLN A 91 -30.43 -21.74 4.18
CA GLN A 91 -31.36 -22.62 3.48
C GLN A 91 -30.67 -23.22 2.27
N ALA A 92 -30.41 -24.52 2.32
CA ALA A 92 -29.68 -25.25 1.28
C ALA A 92 -30.60 -26.26 0.57
N PRO A 93 -30.54 -26.37 -0.77
CA PRO A 93 -31.27 -27.39 -1.52
C PRO A 93 -30.68 -28.79 -1.29
N GLU A 94 -31.41 -29.82 -1.73
CA GLU A 94 -30.94 -31.20 -1.62
C GLU A 94 -29.61 -31.40 -2.36
N GLY A 95 -28.65 -32.06 -1.70
CA GLY A 95 -27.29 -32.28 -2.23
C GLY A 95 -26.23 -31.26 -1.80
N VAL A 96 -26.59 -30.21 -1.05
CA VAL A 96 -25.64 -29.23 -0.52
C VAL A 96 -25.35 -29.49 0.96
N SER A 97 -24.06 -29.57 1.31
CA SER A 97 -23.60 -29.67 2.70
C SER A 97 -23.27 -28.30 3.28
N VAL A 98 -23.81 -28.01 4.46
CA VAL A 98 -23.48 -26.81 5.24
C VAL A 98 -22.88 -27.28 6.56
N GLU A 99 -21.71 -26.77 6.90
CA GLU A 99 -21.02 -27.12 8.13
C GLU A 99 -20.31 -25.90 8.70
N SER A 100 -20.22 -25.86 10.02
CA SER A 100 -19.31 -24.96 10.72
C SER A 100 -18.11 -25.75 11.18
N VAL A 101 -16.92 -25.21 10.97
CA VAL A 101 -15.65 -25.91 11.18
C VAL A 101 -14.77 -25.25 12.24
N GLY A 102 -14.02 -26.06 12.97
CA GLY A 102 -13.06 -25.59 13.96
C GLY A 102 -11.76 -25.07 13.34
N ARG A 103 -10.86 -24.55 14.19
CA ARG A 103 -9.59 -23.92 13.76
C ARG A 103 -8.61 -24.83 13.02
N ASP A 104 -8.75 -26.14 13.18
CA ASP A 104 -7.86 -27.14 12.57
C ASP A 104 -8.27 -27.52 11.14
N ASP A 105 -9.36 -26.96 10.62
CA ASP A 105 -9.82 -27.29 9.27
C ASP A 105 -8.84 -26.78 8.20
N ALA A 106 -8.38 -27.68 7.34
CA ALA A 106 -7.40 -27.41 6.30
C ALA A 106 -7.86 -26.41 5.23
N ARG A 107 -9.14 -26.03 5.20
CA ARG A 107 -9.69 -25.00 4.30
C ARG A 107 -9.47 -23.58 4.84
N LEU A 108 -9.30 -23.42 6.15
CA LEU A 108 -9.06 -22.11 6.75
C LEU A 108 -7.73 -21.54 6.26
N GLY A 109 -7.71 -20.21 6.01
CA GLY A 109 -6.52 -19.51 5.51
C GLY A 109 -6.22 -19.69 4.01
N ARG A 110 -6.97 -20.53 3.28
CA ARG A 110 -6.79 -20.67 1.81
C ARG A 110 -7.24 -19.46 1.00
N ALA A 111 -8.16 -18.65 1.55
CA ALA A 111 -8.69 -17.46 0.88
C ALA A 111 -7.70 -16.28 0.86
N GLY A 112 -6.61 -16.37 1.62
CA GLY A 112 -5.57 -15.35 1.70
C GLY A 112 -4.95 -15.27 3.08
N THR A 113 -3.71 -14.78 3.11
CA THR A 113 -3.00 -14.46 4.35
C THR A 113 -3.33 -13.01 4.76
N PRO A 114 -3.57 -12.72 6.05
CA PRO A 114 -3.79 -11.35 6.51
C PRO A 114 -2.64 -10.42 6.12
N VAL A 115 -3.00 -9.18 5.77
CA VAL A 115 -2.06 -8.14 5.30
C VAL A 115 -1.93 -6.97 6.27
N ASP A 116 -2.65 -7.03 7.39
CA ASP A 116 -2.65 -6.02 8.43
C ASP A 116 -3.01 -6.63 9.80
N ARG A 117 -2.77 -5.85 10.85
CA ARG A 117 -2.99 -6.26 12.24
C ARG A 117 -4.44 -6.62 12.56
N VAL A 118 -5.39 -5.87 12.03
CA VAL A 118 -6.82 -6.06 12.30
C VAL A 118 -7.29 -7.37 11.67
N ALA A 119 -6.87 -7.66 10.44
CA ALA A 119 -7.15 -8.92 9.76
C ALA A 119 -6.51 -10.11 10.49
N ALA A 120 -5.25 -9.99 10.92
CA ALA A 120 -4.57 -11.04 11.70
C ALA A 120 -5.25 -11.27 13.06
N GLN A 121 -5.68 -10.19 13.72
CA GLN A 121 -6.40 -10.26 15.00
C GLN A 121 -7.77 -10.91 14.84
N ALA A 122 -8.53 -10.55 13.80
CA ALA A 122 -9.81 -11.18 13.51
C ALA A 122 -9.66 -12.67 13.22
N TYR A 123 -8.64 -13.06 12.45
CA TYR A 123 -8.34 -14.47 12.16
C TYR A 123 -7.91 -15.26 13.40
N SER A 124 -7.18 -14.62 14.31
CA SER A 124 -6.70 -15.29 15.53
C SER A 124 -7.77 -15.43 16.61
N ALA A 125 -8.81 -14.58 16.60
CA ALA A 125 -9.78 -14.49 17.68
C ALA A 125 -10.98 -15.44 17.57
N PHE A 126 -11.26 -16.04 16.40
CA PHE A 126 -12.41 -16.94 16.25
C PHE A 126 -12.08 -18.38 16.65
N GLU A 127 -13.07 -19.11 17.15
CA GLU A 127 -12.95 -20.53 17.50
C GLU A 127 -13.59 -21.45 16.45
N THR A 128 -14.70 -21.01 15.85
CA THR A 128 -15.46 -21.73 14.82
C THR A 128 -15.72 -20.81 13.63
N ALA A 129 -15.56 -21.33 12.43
CA ALA A 129 -15.91 -20.66 11.17
C ALA A 129 -17.23 -21.24 10.63
N SER A 130 -18.17 -20.36 10.28
CA SER A 130 -19.54 -20.69 9.87
C SER A 130 -19.94 -19.95 8.60
#